data_AF-A0A0B2S6Q1-F1
#
_entry.id   AF-A0A0B2S6Q1-F1
#
_cell.length_a   1.000
_cell.length_b   1.000
_cell.length_c   1.000
_cell.angle_alpha   90.00
_cell.angle_beta   90.00
_cell.angle_gamma   90.00
#
_symmetry.space_group_name_H-M   'P 1'
#
loop_
_entity.id
_entity.type
_entity.pdbx_description
1 polymer ?
#
loop_
_entity_poly.entity_id
_entity_poly.type
_entity_poly.pdbx_seq_one_letter_code
_entity_poly.pdbx_strand_id
1 'polypeptide(L)'
;MGGHVDEALNMLEKQCCNSASVLPIRARAALLEHFDGNNSLLLRSCFEDMLKKDPTCSDALAKLIKMHQNGDYSLESLLEMIALHLDATDAEYNTWRVFSSCFLRLSSYEDEHKQHCALNKTPKLFTDGISGKSWRLRCRWWLTRHFSNRKLESEIEAGDLQLLTYKAACASYMYGWEYSYVTKAYSHLEKENGNELLLFLDEYRGNSFGIYQKFQKKFTHFNIRI
;
A
#
# COMPACT_ATOMS: atom_id res chain seq x y z
N MET A 1 -12.82 36.64 -12.94
CA MET A 1 -12.67 35.20 -13.28
C MET A 1 -12.63 34.30 -12.04
N GLY A 2 -11.97 34.68 -10.94
CA GLY A 2 -11.94 33.86 -9.70
C GLY A 2 -13.31 33.51 -9.09
N GLY A 3 -14.27 34.45 -9.03
CA GLY A 3 -15.55 34.22 -8.37
C GLY A 3 -16.43 33.09 -8.93
N HIS A 4 -16.34 32.80 -10.24
CA HIS A 4 -17.10 31.68 -10.84
C HIS A 4 -16.44 30.31 -10.58
N VAL A 5 -15.11 30.29 -10.37
CA VAL A 5 -14.38 29.07 -10.02
C VAL A 5 -14.71 28.67 -8.58
N ASP A 6 -14.74 29.64 -7.66
CA ASP A 6 -15.11 29.39 -6.26
C ASP A 6 -16.55 28.89 -6.12
N GLU A 7 -17.48 29.46 -6.90
CA GLU A 7 -18.87 29.01 -6.94
C GLU A 7 -18.99 27.57 -7.47
N ALA A 8 -18.26 27.24 -8.54
CA ALA A 8 -18.22 25.89 -9.10
C ALA A 8 -17.63 24.87 -8.12
N LEU A 9 -16.54 25.21 -7.43
CA LEU A 9 -15.92 24.35 -6.42
C LEU A 9 -16.87 24.09 -5.23
N ASN A 10 -17.55 25.13 -4.73
CA ASN A 10 -18.53 25.00 -3.65
C ASN A 10 -19.74 24.14 -4.05
N MET A 11 -20.21 24.27 -5.30
CA MET A 11 -21.29 23.44 -5.81
C MET A 11 -20.86 21.97 -5.94
N LEU A 12 -19.66 21.72 -6.46
CA LEU A 12 -19.11 20.37 -6.60
C LEU A 12 -18.86 19.71 -5.25
N GLU A 13 -18.38 20.44 -4.24
CA GLU A 13 -18.20 19.90 -2.89
C GLU A 13 -19.49 19.32 -2.31
N LYS A 14 -20.62 20.01 -2.48
CA LYS A 14 -21.94 19.50 -2.05
C LYS A 14 -22.33 18.22 -2.81
N GLN A 15 -21.98 18.11 -4.08
CA GLN A 15 -22.29 16.93 -4.90
C GLN A 15 -21.36 15.75 -4.61
N CYS A 16 -20.10 16.00 -4.26
CA CYS A 16 -19.13 14.97 -3.90
C CYS A 16 -19.61 14.14 -2.69
N CYS A 17 -20.24 14.77 -1.70
CA CYS A 17 -20.72 14.09 -0.50
C CYS A 17 -22.02 13.28 -0.73
N ASN A 18 -22.86 13.70 -1.69
CA ASN A 18 -24.21 13.16 -1.86
C ASN A 18 -24.31 12.11 -2.98
N SER A 19 -23.31 12.04 -3.87
CA SER A 19 -23.33 11.14 -5.03
C SER A 19 -22.49 9.89 -4.80
N ALA A 20 -23.00 8.73 -5.23
CA ALA A 20 -22.18 7.52 -5.37
C ALA A 20 -21.17 7.61 -6.53
N SER A 21 -21.34 8.59 -7.44
CA SER A 21 -20.46 8.80 -8.58
C SER A 21 -19.13 9.46 -8.18
N VAL A 22 -18.08 9.09 -8.89
CA VAL A 22 -16.74 9.70 -8.82
C VAL A 22 -16.63 10.95 -9.71
N LEU A 23 -17.56 11.14 -10.66
CA LEU A 23 -17.51 12.24 -11.62
C LEU A 23 -17.45 13.65 -10.98
N PRO A 24 -18.24 13.97 -9.94
CA PRO A 24 -18.14 15.27 -9.28
C PRO A 24 -16.75 15.52 -8.69
N ILE A 25 -16.10 14.47 -8.16
CA ILE A 25 -14.77 14.56 -7.57
C ILE A 25 -13.71 14.76 -8.67
N ARG A 26 -13.82 14.05 -9.80
CA ARG A 26 -12.95 14.25 -10.97
C ARG A 26 -13.04 15.68 -11.50
N ALA A 27 -14.26 16.21 -11.63
CA ALA A 27 -14.48 17.58 -12.07
C ALA A 27 -13.86 18.59 -11.08
N ARG A 28 -14.00 18.35 -9.76
CA ARG A 28 -13.38 19.18 -8.72
C ARG A 28 -11.86 19.15 -8.80
N ALA A 29 -11.26 17.96 -8.94
CA ALA A 29 -9.82 17.81 -9.09
C ALA A 29 -9.29 18.55 -10.32
N ALA A 30 -9.95 18.41 -11.48
CA ALA A 30 -9.53 19.06 -12.72
C ALA A 30 -9.59 20.60 -12.62
N LEU A 31 -10.61 21.16 -11.97
CA LEU A 31 -10.69 22.59 -11.72
C LEU A 31 -9.58 23.07 -10.79
N LEU A 32 -9.30 22.35 -9.71
CA LEU A 32 -8.22 22.67 -8.79
C LEU A 32 -6.86 22.60 -9.47
N GLU A 33 -6.58 21.56 -10.25
CA GLU A 33 -5.30 21.43 -10.98
C GLU A 33 -5.08 22.61 -11.95
N HIS A 34 -6.15 23.12 -12.55
CA HIS A 34 -6.07 24.19 -13.53
C HIS A 34 -5.99 25.60 -12.92
N PHE A 35 -6.77 25.86 -11.87
CA PHE A 35 -6.95 27.21 -11.33
C PHE A 35 -6.28 27.44 -9.97
N ASP A 36 -6.00 26.37 -9.21
CA ASP A 36 -5.43 26.44 -7.86
C ASP A 36 -4.49 25.26 -7.59
N GLY A 37 -3.59 24.99 -8.54
CA GLY A 37 -2.72 23.80 -8.52
C GLY A 37 -1.77 23.71 -7.33
N ASN A 38 -1.58 24.82 -6.60
CA ASN A 38 -0.77 24.88 -5.38
C ASN A 38 -1.54 24.43 -4.14
N ASN A 39 -2.85 24.22 -4.24
CA ASN A 39 -3.69 23.78 -3.12
C ASN A 39 -3.62 22.26 -2.93
N SER A 40 -2.43 21.82 -2.49
CA SER A 40 -2.11 20.41 -2.27
C SER A 40 -3.08 19.73 -1.30
N LEU A 41 -3.65 20.47 -0.34
CA LEU A 41 -4.62 19.97 0.63
C LEU A 41 -5.96 19.58 -0.01
N LEU A 42 -6.48 20.36 -0.95
CA LEU A 42 -7.72 20.02 -1.64
C LEU A 42 -7.51 18.97 -2.72
N LEU A 43 -6.38 19.05 -3.45
CA LEU A 43 -6.03 18.06 -4.48
C LEU A 43 -5.86 16.66 -3.89
N ARG A 44 -5.11 16.51 -2.78
CA ARG A 44 -4.95 15.21 -2.11
C ARG A 44 -6.30 14.64 -1.67
N SER A 45 -7.20 15.48 -1.13
CA SER A 45 -8.54 15.04 -0.70
C SER A 45 -9.34 14.51 -1.88
N CYS A 46 -9.29 15.21 -3.03
CA CYS A 46 -9.98 14.74 -4.22
C CYS A 46 -9.47 13.38 -4.68
N PHE A 47 -8.14 13.18 -4.76
CA PHE A 47 -7.57 11.91 -5.21
C PHE A 47 -7.83 10.77 -4.22
N GLU A 48 -7.77 11.03 -2.91
CA GLU A 48 -8.18 10.06 -1.90
C GLU A 48 -9.65 9.66 -2.04
N ASP A 49 -10.55 10.65 -2.19
CA ASP A 49 -11.99 10.39 -2.31
C ASP A 49 -12.33 9.65 -3.60
N MET A 50 -11.59 9.91 -4.69
CA MET A 50 -11.68 9.12 -5.92
C MET A 50 -11.33 7.66 -5.67
N LEU A 51 -10.21 7.36 -5.02
CA LEU A 51 -9.81 5.98 -4.71
C LEU A 51 -10.75 5.30 -3.70
N LYS A 52 -11.23 6.03 -2.70
CA LYS A 52 -12.19 5.50 -1.72
C LYS A 52 -13.51 5.08 -2.36
N LYS A 53 -13.95 5.78 -3.41
CA LYS A 53 -15.17 5.42 -4.17
C LYS A 53 -14.92 4.43 -5.31
N ASP A 54 -13.78 4.56 -5.98
CA ASP A 54 -13.35 3.71 -7.08
C ASP A 54 -11.88 3.31 -6.87
N PRO A 55 -11.65 2.22 -6.13
CA PRO A 55 -10.31 1.73 -5.86
C PRO A 55 -9.53 1.33 -7.12
N THR A 56 -10.18 1.17 -8.27
CA THR A 56 -9.51 0.80 -9.53
C THR A 56 -8.87 1.99 -10.25
N CYS A 57 -9.06 3.22 -9.75
CA CYS A 57 -8.59 4.45 -10.40
C CYS A 57 -7.06 4.65 -10.30
N SER A 58 -6.32 4.05 -11.23
CA SER A 58 -4.85 4.16 -11.30
C SER A 58 -4.35 5.60 -11.45
N ASP A 59 -5.11 6.47 -12.12
CA ASP A 59 -4.74 7.88 -12.30
C ASP A 59 -4.68 8.63 -10.96
N ALA A 60 -5.68 8.44 -10.10
CA ALA A 60 -5.69 9.04 -8.76
C ALA A 60 -4.54 8.51 -7.91
N LEU A 61 -4.24 7.21 -8.00
CA LEU A 61 -3.11 6.61 -7.31
C LEU A 61 -1.78 7.21 -7.78
N ALA A 62 -1.58 7.35 -9.10
CA ALA A 62 -0.37 7.94 -9.66
C ALA A 62 -0.15 9.39 -9.18
N LYS A 63 -1.24 10.17 -9.07
CA LYS A 63 -1.18 11.53 -8.52
C LYS A 63 -0.75 11.54 -7.05
N LEU A 64 -1.31 10.66 -6.21
CA LEU A 64 -0.92 10.55 -4.80
C LEU A 64 0.54 10.08 -4.63
N ILE A 65 1.01 9.15 -5.46
CA ILE A 65 2.41 8.72 -5.49
C ILE A 65 3.32 9.92 -5.81
N LYS A 66 2.96 10.72 -6.82
CA LYS A 66 3.71 11.93 -7.18
C LYS A 66 3.72 12.96 -6.05
N MET A 67 2.59 13.20 -5.41
CA MET A 67 2.52 14.11 -4.25
C MET A 67 3.41 13.62 -3.10
N HIS A 68 3.45 12.31 -2.84
CA HIS A 68 4.35 11.74 -1.83
C HIS A 68 5.83 11.94 -2.18
N GLN A 69 6.20 11.73 -3.45
CA GLN A 69 7.57 11.97 -3.94
C GLN A 69 8.01 13.43 -3.78
N ASN A 70 7.06 14.37 -3.89
CA ASN A 70 7.29 15.79 -3.68
C ASN A 70 7.32 16.21 -2.20
N GLY A 71 6.95 15.32 -1.27
CA GLY A 71 6.85 15.63 0.16
C GLY A 71 5.48 16.17 0.61
N ASP A 72 4.49 16.21 -0.28
CA ASP A 72 3.16 16.78 -0.03
C ASP A 72 2.13 15.76 0.49
N TYR A 73 2.53 14.48 0.63
CA TYR A 73 1.65 13.39 1.04
C TYR A 73 2.35 12.41 1.99
N SER A 74 1.70 12.04 3.08
CA SER A 74 2.30 11.21 4.13
C SER A 74 2.49 9.77 3.69
N LEU A 75 3.50 9.12 4.28
CA LEU A 75 3.87 7.73 4.00
C LEU A 75 2.73 6.76 4.37
N GLU A 76 2.11 6.96 5.53
CA GLU A 76 1.04 6.11 6.05
C GLU A 76 -0.22 6.20 5.19
N SER A 77 -0.60 7.41 4.77
CA SER A 77 -1.76 7.60 3.89
C SER A 77 -1.51 7.00 2.51
N LEU A 78 -0.29 7.14 1.96
CA LEU A 78 0.08 6.49 0.72
C LEU A 78 -0.01 4.97 0.81
N LEU A 79 0.51 4.37 1.88
CA LEU A 79 0.44 2.93 2.10
C LEU A 79 -1.02 2.44 2.10
N GLU A 80 -1.92 3.13 2.80
CA GLU A 80 -3.34 2.76 2.82
C GLU A 80 -4.03 2.94 1.46
N MET A 81 -3.70 3.98 0.69
CA MET A 81 -4.29 4.19 -0.64
C MET A 81 -3.80 3.16 -1.65
N ILE A 82 -2.51 2.78 -1.61
CA ILE A 82 -2.00 1.68 -2.43
C ILE A 82 -2.66 0.36 -2.00
N ALA A 83 -2.75 0.09 -0.70
CA ALA A 83 -3.38 -1.12 -0.21
C ALA A 83 -4.86 -1.21 -0.63
N LEU A 84 -5.59 -0.10 -0.59
CA LEU A 84 -6.97 -0.01 -1.09
C LEU A 84 -7.06 -0.30 -2.60
N HIS A 85 -6.13 0.22 -3.40
CA HIS A 85 -6.08 -0.09 -4.83
C HIS A 85 -5.79 -1.57 -5.10
N LEU A 86 -4.84 -2.15 -4.35
CA LEU A 86 -4.52 -3.57 -4.40
C LEU A 86 -5.65 -4.45 -3.86
N ASP A 87 -6.56 -3.91 -3.05
CA ASP A 87 -7.77 -4.61 -2.64
C ASP A 87 -8.72 -4.88 -3.81
N ALA A 88 -8.64 -4.10 -4.89
CA ALA A 88 -9.55 -4.22 -6.04
C ALA A 88 -8.89 -4.69 -7.35
N THR A 89 -7.56 -4.74 -7.43
CA THR A 89 -6.84 -4.91 -8.70
C THR A 89 -5.76 -5.99 -8.67
N ASP A 90 -5.43 -6.54 -9.84
CA ASP A 90 -4.17 -7.24 -10.10
C ASP A 90 -3.13 -6.23 -10.64
N ALA A 91 -2.68 -5.29 -9.79
CA ALA A 91 -1.83 -4.20 -10.23
C ALA A 91 -0.46 -4.68 -10.76
N GLU A 92 0.11 -3.89 -11.68
CA GLU A 92 1.44 -4.08 -12.25
C GLU A 92 2.55 -3.92 -11.21
N TYR A 93 3.75 -4.39 -11.57
CA TYR A 93 4.92 -4.42 -10.69
C TYR A 93 5.26 -3.05 -10.08
N ASN A 94 5.02 -1.93 -10.78
CA ASN A 94 5.34 -0.59 -10.29
C ASN A 94 4.56 -0.23 -9.02
N THR A 95 3.28 -0.61 -8.94
CA THR A 95 2.46 -0.39 -7.75
C THR A 95 3.01 -1.19 -6.57
N TRP A 96 3.35 -2.46 -6.79
CA TRP A 96 3.96 -3.32 -5.77
C TRP A 96 5.34 -2.81 -5.33
N ARG A 97 6.14 -2.25 -6.24
CA ARG A 97 7.43 -1.63 -5.93
C ARG A 97 7.27 -0.43 -5.00
N VAL A 98 6.33 0.47 -5.30
CA VAL A 98 6.07 1.62 -4.42
C VAL A 98 5.55 1.13 -3.07
N PHE A 99 4.66 0.14 -3.08
CA PHE A 99 4.10 -0.45 -1.86
C PHE A 99 5.18 -1.09 -0.97
N SER A 100 6.11 -1.85 -1.55
CA SER A 100 7.23 -2.43 -0.81
C SER A 100 8.08 -1.32 -0.19
N SER A 101 8.41 -0.28 -0.96
CA SER A 101 9.20 0.84 -0.46
C SER A 101 8.55 1.55 0.74
N CYS A 102 7.21 1.59 0.79
CA CYS A 102 6.49 2.13 1.94
C CYS A 102 6.74 1.31 3.22
N PHE A 103 6.72 -0.03 3.13
CA PHE A 103 7.07 -0.88 4.28
C PHE A 103 8.51 -0.68 4.75
N LEU A 104 9.46 -0.61 3.82
CA LEU A 104 10.88 -0.40 4.15
C LEU A 104 11.09 0.92 4.88
N ARG A 105 10.50 2.02 4.38
CA ARG A 105 10.60 3.32 5.03
C ARG A 105 9.92 3.34 6.40
N LEU A 106 8.81 2.62 6.58
CA LEU A 106 8.17 2.46 7.88
C LEU A 106 9.03 1.65 8.86
N SER A 107 9.86 0.71 8.39
CA SER A 107 10.85 0.04 9.26
C SER A 107 11.96 0.96 9.73
N SER A 108 12.42 1.88 8.89
CA SER A 108 13.51 2.80 9.25
C SER A 108 13.07 3.95 10.15
N TYR A 109 11.83 4.43 10.03
CA TYR A 109 11.32 5.61 10.77
C TYR A 109 11.26 5.42 12.30
N GLU A 110 11.11 4.19 12.79
CA GLU A 110 11.08 3.93 14.24
C GLU A 110 12.48 3.84 14.88
N ASP A 111 13.55 3.74 14.10
CA ASP A 111 14.94 3.61 14.59
C ASP A 111 15.62 4.96 14.84
N GLU A 112 15.31 6.01 14.07
CA GLU A 112 15.98 7.33 14.21
C GLU A 112 15.64 8.08 15.52
N HIS A 113 14.49 7.77 16.12
CA HIS A 113 14.04 8.40 17.38
C HIS A 113 14.30 7.55 18.63
N LYS A 114 14.91 6.36 18.49
CA LYS A 114 15.26 5.49 19.62
C LYS A 114 16.61 4.84 19.40
N GLN A 115 17.64 5.51 19.91
CA GLN A 115 18.91 4.90 20.24
C GLN A 115 18.67 3.59 20.99
N HIS A 116 19.06 2.49 20.34
CA HIS A 116 19.10 1.12 20.85
C HIS A 116 17.72 0.46 21.14
N CYS A 117 17.48 -0.63 20.40
CA CYS A 117 16.45 -1.66 20.62
C CYS A 117 15.04 -1.42 20.03
N ALA A 118 14.86 -1.56 18.71
CA ALA A 118 13.64 -2.15 18.16
C ALA A 118 13.72 -2.61 16.69
N LEU A 119 14.67 -3.49 16.33
CA LEU A 119 14.69 -4.25 15.06
C LEU A 119 13.44 -5.15 14.81
N ASN A 120 12.36 -4.99 15.59
CA ASN A 120 11.22 -5.90 15.65
C ASN A 120 9.88 -5.21 16.01
N LYS A 121 9.81 -3.89 16.15
CA LYS A 121 8.52 -3.23 16.42
C LYS A 121 7.75 -3.07 15.13
N THR A 122 6.56 -3.66 15.12
CA THR A 122 5.62 -3.47 14.02
C THR A 122 5.03 -2.08 14.16
N PRO A 123 5.02 -1.27 13.09
CA PRO A 123 4.42 0.06 13.11
C PRO A 123 2.99 0.04 13.65
N LYS A 124 2.66 1.01 14.50
CA LYS A 124 1.33 1.11 15.16
C LYS A 124 0.17 1.10 14.19
N LEU A 125 0.37 1.62 12.97
CA LEU A 125 -0.59 1.57 11.86
C LEU A 125 -1.18 0.17 11.69
N PHE A 126 -0.35 -0.87 11.80
CA PHE A 126 -0.79 -2.24 11.61
C PHE A 126 -1.43 -2.87 12.86
N THR A 127 -1.24 -2.32 14.06
CA THR A 127 -1.66 -2.98 15.30
C THR A 127 -2.81 -2.31 16.02
N ASP A 128 -3.03 -1.01 15.78
CA ASP A 128 -3.85 -0.17 16.63
C ASP A 128 -5.19 0.21 15.98
N GLY A 129 -6.23 0.31 16.81
CA GLY A 129 -7.53 0.86 16.43
C GLY A 129 -8.23 0.16 15.25
N ILE A 130 -8.86 0.97 14.40
CA ILE A 130 -9.62 0.51 13.22
C ILE A 130 -8.66 0.05 12.11
N SER A 131 -7.55 0.76 11.91
CA SER A 131 -6.55 0.41 10.88
C SER A 131 -5.97 -0.98 11.12
N GLY A 132 -5.56 -1.32 12.35
CA GLY A 132 -5.07 -2.66 12.65
C GLY A 132 -6.08 -3.79 12.40
N LYS A 133 -7.38 -3.53 12.64
CA LYS A 133 -8.46 -4.49 12.28
C LYS A 133 -8.58 -4.65 10.76
N SER A 134 -8.50 -3.55 10.01
CA SER A 134 -8.52 -3.53 8.55
C SER A 134 -7.34 -4.33 7.97
N TRP A 135 -6.12 -4.03 8.42
CA TRP A 135 -4.91 -4.75 8.00
C TRP A 135 -4.97 -6.24 8.30
N ARG A 136 -5.52 -6.65 9.43
CA ARG A 136 -5.73 -8.07 9.73
C ARG A 136 -6.64 -8.76 8.71
N LEU A 137 -7.75 -8.12 8.34
CA LEU A 137 -8.67 -8.65 7.33
C LEU A 137 -8.00 -8.69 5.96
N ARG A 138 -7.30 -7.61 5.58
CA ARG A 138 -6.53 -7.49 4.34
C ARG A 138 -5.48 -8.60 4.24
N CYS A 139 -4.63 -8.76 5.24
CA CYS A 139 -3.63 -9.82 5.28
C CYS A 139 -4.27 -11.22 5.12
N ARG A 140 -5.42 -11.47 5.76
CA ARG A 140 -6.11 -12.75 5.64
C ARG A 140 -6.63 -12.99 4.22
N TRP A 141 -7.24 -11.97 3.61
CA TRP A 141 -7.82 -12.07 2.27
C TRP A 141 -6.74 -12.13 1.17
N TRP A 142 -5.62 -11.43 1.34
CA TRP A 142 -4.51 -11.43 0.38
C TRP A 142 -3.77 -12.76 0.29
N LEU A 143 -3.85 -13.63 1.30
CA LEU A 143 -3.31 -14.99 1.23
C LEU A 143 -3.87 -15.77 0.04
N THR A 144 -5.15 -15.59 -0.28
CA THR A 144 -5.78 -16.29 -1.41
C THR A 144 -5.74 -15.45 -2.68
N ARG A 145 -5.96 -14.13 -2.55
CA ARG A 145 -6.05 -13.21 -3.69
C ARG A 145 -4.72 -12.97 -4.39
N HIS A 146 -3.65 -12.76 -3.61
CA HIS A 146 -2.37 -12.26 -4.12
C HIS A 146 -1.21 -13.20 -3.86
N PHE A 147 -1.25 -13.97 -2.77
CA PHE A 147 -0.10 -14.75 -2.31
C PHE A 147 -0.36 -16.26 -2.21
N SER A 148 -1.31 -16.78 -2.99
CA SER A 148 -1.54 -18.21 -3.06
C SER A 148 -0.46 -18.91 -3.90
N ASN A 149 -0.23 -20.20 -3.65
CA ASN A 149 0.70 -20.99 -4.48
C ASN A 149 0.32 -20.96 -5.96
N ARG A 150 -0.98 -21.02 -6.27
CA ARG A 150 -1.48 -20.91 -7.65
C ARG A 150 -1.12 -19.57 -8.29
N LYS A 151 -1.22 -18.48 -7.53
CA LYS A 151 -0.88 -17.14 -8.04
C LYS A 151 0.62 -17.03 -8.30
N LEU A 152 1.44 -17.54 -7.39
CA LEU A 152 2.89 -17.65 -7.56
C LEU A 152 3.26 -18.43 -8.82
N GLU A 153 2.69 -19.62 -9.00
CA GLU A 153 2.95 -20.47 -10.17
C GLU A 153 2.62 -19.72 -11.47
N SER A 154 1.47 -19.05 -11.54
CA SER A 154 1.10 -18.26 -12.72
C SER A 154 2.04 -17.07 -12.98
N GLU A 155 2.60 -16.46 -11.93
CA GLU A 155 3.53 -15.33 -12.07
C GLU A 155 4.91 -15.79 -12.54
N ILE A 156 5.37 -16.95 -12.07
CA ILE A 156 6.57 -17.63 -12.57
C ILE A 156 6.41 -18.01 -14.03
N GLU A 157 5.27 -18.62 -14.39
CA GLU A 157 4.97 -18.99 -15.78
C GLU A 157 4.88 -17.76 -16.71
N ALA A 158 4.38 -16.63 -16.21
CA ALA A 158 4.32 -15.38 -16.96
C ALA A 158 5.70 -14.72 -17.15
N GLY A 159 6.72 -15.11 -16.36
CA GLY A 159 8.08 -14.60 -16.47
C GLY A 159 8.28 -13.16 -16.01
N ASP A 160 7.30 -12.56 -15.32
CA ASP A 160 7.43 -11.21 -14.77
C ASP A 160 8.20 -11.25 -13.43
N LEU A 161 9.52 -11.29 -13.55
CA LEU A 161 10.42 -11.34 -12.39
C LEU A 161 10.29 -10.10 -11.50
N GLN A 162 9.98 -8.93 -12.07
CA GLN A 162 9.81 -7.70 -11.28
C GLN A 162 8.57 -7.78 -10.39
N LEU A 163 7.44 -8.20 -10.96
CA LEU A 163 6.21 -8.40 -10.20
C LEU A 163 6.43 -9.43 -9.09
N LEU A 164 7.05 -10.56 -9.42
CA LEU A 164 7.37 -11.62 -8.46
C LEU A 164 8.23 -11.10 -7.30
N THR A 165 9.30 -10.37 -7.60
CA THR A 165 10.20 -9.79 -6.59
C THR A 165 9.49 -8.81 -5.68
N TYR A 166 8.75 -7.83 -6.22
CA TYR A 166 8.11 -6.80 -5.41
C TYR A 166 6.96 -7.36 -4.57
N LYS A 167 6.21 -8.33 -5.10
CA LYS A 167 5.20 -9.05 -4.31
C LYS A 167 5.83 -9.87 -3.19
N ALA A 168 6.93 -10.57 -3.45
CA ALA A 168 7.67 -11.31 -2.42
C ALA A 168 8.22 -10.38 -1.33
N ALA A 169 8.70 -9.19 -1.71
CA ALA A 169 9.16 -8.16 -0.80
C ALA A 169 8.02 -7.63 0.10
N CYS A 170 6.82 -7.39 -0.43
CA CYS A 170 5.66 -7.06 0.39
C CYS A 170 5.24 -8.22 1.30
N ALA A 171 5.23 -9.45 0.76
CA ALA A 171 4.87 -10.64 1.50
C ALA A 171 5.82 -10.94 2.67
N SER A 172 7.12 -10.60 2.56
CA SER A 172 8.06 -10.75 3.67
C SER A 172 7.63 -9.89 4.87
N TYR A 173 7.28 -8.62 4.65
CA TYR A 173 6.79 -7.73 5.71
C TYR A 173 5.47 -8.22 6.33
N MET A 174 4.55 -8.70 5.49
CA MET A 174 3.22 -9.11 5.93
C MET A 174 3.19 -10.48 6.62
N TYR A 175 3.90 -11.47 6.10
CA TYR A 175 3.78 -12.88 6.52
C TYR A 175 5.08 -13.48 7.07
N GLY A 176 6.20 -12.78 6.91
CA GLY A 176 7.54 -13.22 7.32
C GLY A 176 8.35 -13.74 6.14
N TRP A 177 9.67 -13.63 6.25
CA TRP A 177 10.63 -14.07 5.23
C TRP A 177 10.64 -15.59 4.96
N GLU A 178 10.15 -16.40 5.92
CA GLU A 178 10.01 -17.86 5.79
C GLU A 178 8.69 -18.28 5.11
N TYR A 179 7.81 -17.32 4.79
CA TYR A 179 6.54 -17.64 4.16
C TYR A 179 6.74 -18.28 2.77
N SER A 180 5.96 -19.31 2.45
CA SER A 180 6.18 -20.17 1.28
C SER A 180 6.21 -19.42 -0.05
N TYR A 181 5.42 -18.34 -0.18
CA TYR A 181 5.45 -17.50 -1.37
C TYR A 181 6.82 -16.82 -1.53
N VAL A 182 7.35 -16.28 -0.43
CA VAL A 182 8.63 -15.55 -0.40
C VAL A 182 9.80 -16.48 -0.70
N THR A 183 9.84 -17.65 -0.04
CA THR A 183 10.95 -18.60 -0.19
C THR A 183 11.01 -19.18 -1.60
N LYS A 184 9.86 -19.52 -2.19
CA LYS A 184 9.80 -20.03 -3.57
C LYS A 184 10.13 -18.96 -4.61
N ALA A 185 9.65 -17.72 -4.43
CA ALA A 185 10.00 -16.60 -5.30
C ALA A 185 11.51 -16.35 -5.29
N TYR A 186 12.12 -16.35 -4.10
CA TYR A 186 13.55 -16.22 -3.92
C TYR A 186 14.33 -17.33 -4.65
N SER A 187 13.97 -18.60 -4.43
CA SER A 187 14.63 -19.73 -5.11
C SER A 187 14.44 -19.73 -6.63
N HIS A 188 13.39 -19.10 -7.15
CA HIS A 188 13.22 -18.93 -8.59
C HIS A 188 14.14 -17.84 -9.13
N LEU A 189 14.22 -16.67 -8.47
CA LEU A 189 15.13 -15.58 -8.86
C LEU A 189 16.61 -16.01 -8.85
N GLU A 190 16.98 -16.87 -7.89
CA GLU A 190 18.32 -17.46 -7.82
C GLU A 190 18.65 -18.32 -9.05
N LYS A 191 17.66 -19.05 -9.59
CA LYS A 191 17.82 -19.87 -10.80
C LYS A 191 17.88 -19.05 -12.08
N GLU A 192 17.13 -17.95 -12.14
CA GLU A 192 17.05 -17.05 -13.29
C GLU A 192 18.23 -16.04 -13.37
N ASN A 193 19.22 -16.14 -12.47
CA ASN A 193 20.35 -15.20 -12.36
C ASN A 193 19.94 -13.73 -12.19
N GLY A 194 18.81 -13.47 -11.52
CA GLY A 194 18.27 -12.14 -11.28
C GLY A 194 19.02 -11.36 -10.19
N ASN A 195 20.33 -11.18 -10.31
CA ASN A 195 21.22 -10.70 -9.24
C ASN A 195 20.73 -9.39 -8.57
N GLU A 196 20.28 -8.40 -9.33
CA GLU A 196 19.78 -7.13 -8.75
C GLU A 196 18.45 -7.31 -8.01
N LEU A 197 17.53 -8.09 -8.57
CA LEU A 197 16.23 -8.39 -7.98
C LEU A 197 16.35 -9.26 -6.73
N LEU A 198 17.35 -10.14 -6.70
CA LEU A 198 17.68 -10.99 -5.57
C LEU A 198 18.27 -10.17 -4.41
N LEU A 199 19.22 -9.29 -4.69
CA LEU A 199 19.76 -8.34 -3.71
C LEU A 199 18.65 -7.44 -3.14
N PHE A 200 17.75 -6.97 -4.00
CA PHE A 200 16.58 -6.21 -3.56
C PHE A 200 15.71 -7.03 -2.61
N LEU A 201 15.37 -8.29 -2.95
CA LEU A 201 14.53 -9.11 -2.09
C LEU A 201 15.20 -9.44 -0.75
N ASP A 202 16.52 -9.62 -0.71
CA ASP A 202 17.26 -9.89 0.53
C ASP A 202 17.23 -8.74 1.52
N GLU A 203 17.37 -7.49 1.05
CA GLU A 203 17.21 -6.30 1.89
C GLU A 203 15.85 -6.31 2.60
N TYR A 204 14.80 -6.68 1.89
CA TYR A 204 13.43 -6.68 2.40
C TYR A 204 13.14 -7.89 3.31
N ARG A 205 13.81 -9.03 3.10
CA ARG A 205 13.72 -10.18 4.00
C ARG A 205 14.37 -9.88 5.34
N GLY A 206 15.53 -9.22 5.33
CA GLY A 206 16.27 -8.83 6.54
C GLY A 206 15.51 -7.86 7.46
N ASN A 207 14.64 -7.03 6.89
CA ASN A 207 13.86 -6.03 7.63
C ASN A 207 12.41 -6.46 7.92
N SER A 208 12.05 -7.72 7.69
CA SER A 208 10.66 -8.18 7.74
C SER A 208 10.04 -8.20 9.15
N PHE A 209 8.80 -7.72 9.28
CA PHE A 209 8.08 -7.69 10.57
C PHE A 209 7.22 -8.94 10.86
N GLY A 210 6.75 -9.63 9.82
CA GLY A 210 5.76 -10.71 9.94
C GLY A 210 4.45 -10.28 10.61
N ILE A 211 3.85 -9.17 10.13
CA ILE A 211 2.68 -8.52 10.75
C ILE A 211 1.55 -9.53 11.08
N TYR A 212 1.23 -10.42 10.14
CA TYR A 212 0.12 -11.35 10.25
C TYR A 212 0.32 -12.41 11.35
N GLN A 213 1.55 -12.88 11.56
CA GLN A 213 1.86 -13.83 12.62
C GLN A 213 1.58 -13.23 14.00
N LYS A 214 1.79 -11.91 14.16
CA LYS A 214 1.49 -11.19 15.41
C LYS A 214 -0.01 -11.09 15.67
N PHE A 215 -0.85 -11.01 14.64
CA PHE A 215 -2.31 -11.10 14.80
C PHE A 215 -2.77 -12.47 15.30
N GLN A 216 -2.13 -13.55 14.87
CA GLN A 216 -2.47 -14.90 15.29
C GLN A 216 -2.10 -15.17 16.76
N LYS A 217 -0.92 -14.70 17.21
CA LYS A 217 -0.44 -14.87 18.59
C LYS A 217 -1.27 -14.12 19.65
N LYS A 218 -1.96 -13.03 19.27
CA LYS A 218 -2.88 -12.31 20.18
C LYS A 218 -4.08 -13.18 20.62
N PHE A 219 -4.43 -14.24 19.89
CA PHE A 219 -5.56 -15.12 20.25
C PHE A 219 -5.15 -16.33 21.09
N THR A 220 -3.91 -16.79 21.04
CA THR A 220 -3.46 -17.90 21.90
C THR A 220 -3.39 -17.51 23.37
N HIS A 221 -3.20 -16.22 23.69
CA HIS A 221 -3.15 -15.73 25.07
C HIS A 221 -4.53 -15.50 25.71
N PHE A 222 -5.63 -15.51 24.94
CA PHE A 222 -6.99 -15.41 25.49
C PHE A 222 -7.64 -16.77 25.75
N ASN A 223 -7.03 -17.88 25.30
CA ASN A 223 -7.56 -19.24 25.47
C ASN A 223 -6.92 -20.03 26.63
N ILE A 224 -6.18 -19.39 27.52
CA ILE A 224 -5.65 -20.02 28.75
C ILE A 224 -6.25 -19.30 29.96
N ARG A 225 -7.54 -19.50 30.19
CA ARG A 225 -8.20 -19.45 31.50
C ARG A 225 -9.39 -20.41 31.44
N ILE A 226 -9.13 -21.67 31.76
CA ILE A 226 -10.11 -22.62 32.30
C ILE A 226 -9.78 -22.73 33.79
#